data_AF-A0A554UJF7-F1
#
_entry.id   AF-A0A554UJF7-F1
#
_cell.length_a   1.000
_cell.length_b   1.000
_cell.length_c   1.000
_cell.angle_alpha   90.00
_cell.angle_beta   90.00
_cell.angle_gamma   90.00
#
_symmetry.space_group_name_H-M   'P 1'
#
loop_
_entity.id
_entity.type
_entity.pdbx_description
1 polymer ?
#
loop_
_entity_poly.entity_id
_entity_poly.type
_entity_poly.pdbx_seq_one_letter_code
_entity_poly.pdbx_strand_id
1 'polypeptide(L)'
;MSRNQLRDTLRGARALLALLGDFAGDTWEQRWLSAGFDAAPRTWAHYPGLVSYDKQAPSQTAMTWLIEARVFRPSYSWMLASAKKFPTDGFLTENGGPDLDAMRSLRAYSEVLPRLQRDAEAGLARVMVRTGKRIAQINGDDLLYYADVVKTSGRQRREHLLWELLVQLGPLAGEAATLRAAWSARGNSRQHSTATLVDRYGIPSSGVRDLLVDYLDEIRPGMDYSSLEGVAYRLARLFWWELTQLNPEQSDLRLDPQLVTAWRERLALTTDGRPRRDVHSVLFTVRGLYRDLAEWSHDDPARWGVWVAPCPVSRTLSREAAKAKRRKRADMHSRTRGEVAVAGDLQHRGQTGP
;
A
#
# COMPACT_ATOMS: atom_id res chain seq x y z
N MET A 1 -13.43 30.44 -4.19
CA MET A 1 -12.95 30.51 -2.79
C MET A 1 -13.05 31.95 -2.30
N SER A 2 -13.46 32.21 -1.06
CA SER A 2 -13.50 33.59 -0.52
C SER A 2 -12.09 34.08 -0.16
N ARG A 3 -11.87 35.41 -0.12
CA ARG A 3 -10.56 35.99 0.25
C ARG A 3 -10.05 35.53 1.62
N ASN A 4 -10.95 35.33 2.59
CA ASN A 4 -10.59 34.84 3.92
C ASN A 4 -10.13 33.38 3.88
N GLN A 5 -10.82 32.51 3.14
CA GLN A 5 -10.44 31.11 2.97
C GLN A 5 -9.05 30.96 2.31
N LEU A 6 -8.73 31.82 1.33
CA LEU A 6 -7.41 31.82 0.70
C LEU A 6 -6.30 32.20 1.69
N ARG A 7 -6.56 33.23 2.51
CA ARG A 7 -5.60 33.69 3.52
C ARG A 7 -5.32 32.62 4.57
N ASP A 8 -6.36 31.94 5.03
CA ASP A 8 -6.25 30.87 6.02
C ASP A 8 -5.55 29.63 5.45
N THR A 9 -5.81 29.29 4.20
CA THR A 9 -5.15 28.17 3.49
C THR A 9 -3.66 28.45 3.31
N LEU A 10 -3.28 29.66 2.89
CA LEU A 10 -1.87 30.06 2.76
C LEU A 10 -1.15 30.07 4.11
N ARG A 11 -1.82 30.52 5.18
CA ARG A 11 -1.26 30.45 6.53
C ARG A 11 -1.05 29.00 6.97
N GLY A 12 -2.02 28.13 6.73
CA GLY A 12 -1.91 26.69 7.00
C GLY A 12 -0.77 26.03 6.20
N ALA A 13 -0.61 26.39 4.92
CA ALA A 13 0.45 25.84 4.07
C ALA A 13 1.83 26.27 4.56
N ARG A 14 2.01 27.54 4.93
CA ARG A 14 3.26 28.02 5.53
C ARG A 14 3.57 27.33 6.85
N ALA A 15 2.58 27.15 7.72
CA ALA A 15 2.78 26.48 9.00
C ALA A 15 3.17 25.00 8.81
N LEU A 16 2.50 24.29 7.91
CA LEU A 16 2.84 22.90 7.59
C LEU A 16 4.24 22.77 6.97
N LEU A 17 4.59 23.64 6.01
CA LEU A 17 5.93 23.63 5.42
C LEU A 17 7.02 24.02 6.42
N ALA A 18 6.75 24.98 7.32
CA ALA A 18 7.68 25.33 8.39
C ALA A 18 7.93 24.13 9.31
N LEU A 19 6.86 23.44 9.74
CA LEU A 19 6.96 22.23 10.55
C LEU A 19 7.74 21.12 9.83
N LEU A 20 7.48 20.89 8.54
CA LEU A 20 8.24 19.92 7.74
C LEU A 20 9.72 20.34 7.59
N GLY A 21 10.02 21.64 7.71
CA GLY A 21 11.37 22.20 7.73
C GLY A 21 12.25 21.68 8.87
N ASP A 22 11.65 21.22 9.96
CA ASP A 22 12.37 20.73 11.15
C ASP A 22 12.77 19.24 11.03
N PHE A 23 12.28 18.53 10.01
CA PHE A 23 12.58 17.11 9.79
C PHE A 23 13.68 16.93 8.73
N ALA A 24 14.43 15.82 8.85
CA ALA A 24 15.50 15.49 7.92
C ALA A 24 14.97 15.24 6.48
N GLY A 25 15.71 15.70 5.48
CA GLY A 25 15.44 15.47 4.06
C GLY A 25 15.74 16.68 3.17
N ASP A 26 16.11 16.43 1.92
CA ASP A 26 16.42 17.47 0.93
C ASP A 26 15.18 17.91 0.15
N THR A 27 14.14 17.08 0.17
CA THR A 27 12.85 17.34 -0.48
C THR A 27 11.70 17.39 0.51
N TRP A 28 10.61 18.08 0.14
CA TRP A 28 9.38 18.10 0.95
C TRP A 28 8.78 16.70 1.13
N GLU A 29 8.96 15.79 0.16
CA GLU A 29 8.52 14.40 0.28
C GLU A 29 9.33 13.63 1.31
N GLN A 30 10.67 13.76 1.30
CA GLN A 30 11.50 13.15 2.35
C GLN A 30 11.14 13.69 3.73
N ARG A 31 10.93 15.01 3.87
CA ARG A 31 10.52 15.64 5.13
C ARG A 31 9.16 15.14 5.62
N TRP A 32 8.20 14.99 4.70
CA TRP A 32 6.88 14.41 4.98
C TRP A 32 6.98 12.96 5.51
N LEU A 33 7.87 12.16 4.92
CA LEU A 33 8.13 10.79 5.35
C LEU A 33 8.84 10.76 6.72
N SER A 34 9.88 11.59 6.91
CA SER A 34 10.64 11.72 8.16
C SER A 34 9.77 12.17 9.33
N ALA A 35 8.77 13.02 9.08
CA ALA A 35 7.79 13.43 10.09
C ALA A 35 6.84 12.30 10.52
N GLY A 36 6.86 11.16 9.83
CA GLY A 36 5.96 10.02 10.10
C GLY A 36 4.51 10.27 9.65
N PHE A 37 4.23 11.38 8.97
CA PHE A 37 2.87 11.77 8.59
C PHE A 37 2.26 10.80 7.57
N ASP A 38 3.08 10.25 6.68
CA ASP A 38 2.65 9.24 5.71
C ASP A 38 2.23 7.91 6.36
N ALA A 39 2.82 7.58 7.51
CA ALA A 39 2.45 6.41 8.31
C ALA A 39 1.26 6.67 9.25
N ALA A 40 0.80 7.92 9.38
CA ALA A 40 -0.26 8.35 10.28
C ALA A 40 -1.48 8.95 9.54
N PRO A 41 -2.06 8.29 8.52
CA PRO A 41 -3.09 8.88 7.64
C PRO A 41 -4.35 9.39 8.35
N ARG A 42 -4.64 8.86 9.54
CA ARG A 42 -5.81 9.24 10.32
C ARG A 42 -5.53 10.28 11.41
N THR A 43 -4.27 10.47 11.79
CA THR A 43 -3.87 11.22 12.98
C THR A 43 -2.81 12.28 12.73
N TRP A 44 -2.19 12.32 11.54
CA TRP A 44 -1.15 13.31 11.19
C TRP A 44 -1.61 14.75 11.44
N ALA A 45 -2.90 15.06 11.23
CA ALA A 45 -3.46 16.39 11.43
C ALA A 45 -3.57 16.81 12.92
N HIS A 46 -3.34 15.89 13.86
CA HIS A 46 -3.29 16.17 15.30
C HIS A 46 -1.85 16.33 15.82
N TYR A 47 -0.86 16.36 14.93
CA TYR A 47 0.53 16.49 15.34
C TYR A 47 0.77 17.82 16.08
N PRO A 48 1.47 17.82 17.23
CA PRO A 48 1.79 19.05 17.96
C PRO A 48 2.56 20.03 17.08
N GLY A 49 2.05 21.26 16.93
CA GLY A 49 2.64 22.29 16.06
C GLY A 49 1.86 22.55 14.76
N LEU A 50 0.92 21.67 14.39
CA LEU A 50 -0.05 22.00 13.33
C LEU A 50 -1.16 22.89 13.87
N VAL A 51 -1.48 23.94 13.12
CA VAL A 51 -2.54 24.88 13.48
C VAL A 51 -3.90 24.20 13.30
N SER A 52 -4.62 24.02 14.40
CA SER A 52 -6.03 23.59 14.43
C SER A 52 -6.83 24.70 15.11
N TYR A 53 -7.75 25.32 14.38
CA TYR A 53 -8.70 26.27 14.99
C TYR A 53 -10.02 25.52 15.21
N ASP A 54 -10.69 25.77 16.34
CA ASP A 54 -11.81 25.02 16.93
C ASP A 54 -12.98 24.61 16.01
N LYS A 55 -13.04 25.04 14.74
CA LYS A 55 -14.02 24.60 13.73
C LYS A 55 -13.49 24.43 12.30
N GLN A 56 -12.23 24.76 12.03
CA GLN A 56 -11.60 24.65 10.71
C GLN A 56 -10.30 23.88 10.82
N ALA A 57 -9.99 23.04 9.84
CA ALA A 57 -8.71 22.35 9.75
C ALA A 57 -7.83 22.98 8.66
N PRO A 58 -7.29 24.22 8.85
CA PRO A 58 -6.48 24.90 7.84
C PRO A 58 -5.30 24.04 7.38
N SER A 59 -4.70 23.27 8.30
CA SER A 59 -3.62 22.33 7.98
C SER A 59 -4.04 21.24 6.97
N GLN A 60 -5.31 20.81 6.98
CA GLN A 60 -5.83 19.83 6.02
C GLN A 60 -6.18 20.44 4.66
N THR A 61 -6.73 21.65 4.64
CA THR A 61 -6.94 22.40 3.40
C THR A 61 -5.61 22.76 2.74
N ALA A 62 -4.64 23.18 3.55
CA ALA A 62 -3.26 23.43 3.12
C ALA A 62 -2.59 22.18 2.56
N MET A 63 -2.74 21.03 3.24
CA MET A 63 -2.27 19.73 2.75
C MET A 63 -2.84 19.38 1.39
N THR A 64 -4.14 19.57 1.20
CA THR A 64 -4.81 19.38 -0.10
C THR A 64 -4.15 20.25 -1.17
N TRP A 65 -3.99 21.54 -0.89
CA TRP A 65 -3.37 22.49 -1.81
C TRP A 65 -1.92 22.15 -2.17
N LEU A 66 -1.12 21.71 -1.19
CA LEU A 66 0.27 21.32 -1.46
C LEU A 66 0.35 20.06 -2.33
N ILE A 67 -0.59 19.13 -2.19
CA ILE A 67 -0.70 17.94 -3.07
C ILE A 67 -1.16 18.36 -4.46
N GLU A 68 -2.16 19.24 -4.58
CA GLU A 68 -2.63 19.81 -5.85
C GLU A 68 -1.51 20.55 -6.59
N ALA A 69 -0.68 21.29 -5.84
CA ALA A 69 0.53 21.94 -6.34
C ALA A 69 1.73 20.99 -6.53
N ARG A 70 1.56 19.68 -6.30
CA ARG A 70 2.59 18.63 -6.43
C ARG A 70 3.88 18.86 -5.61
N VAL A 71 3.76 19.50 -4.45
CA VAL A 71 4.90 19.80 -3.56
C VAL A 71 5.51 18.53 -2.97
N PHE A 72 4.69 17.53 -2.64
CA PHE A 72 5.12 16.21 -2.20
C PHE A 72 4.06 15.15 -2.56
N ARG A 73 4.42 13.87 -2.45
CA ARG A 73 3.63 12.75 -2.99
C ARG A 73 3.36 11.71 -1.90
N PRO A 74 2.21 11.76 -1.21
CA PRO A 74 1.85 10.75 -0.22
C PRO A 74 1.83 9.33 -0.81
N SER A 75 2.00 8.31 0.03
CA SER A 75 1.85 6.93 -0.41
C SER A 75 0.40 6.59 -0.77
N TYR A 76 0.20 5.55 -1.59
CA TYR A 76 -1.13 4.98 -1.81
C TYR A 76 -1.81 4.55 -0.53
N SER A 77 -1.06 3.95 0.41
CA SER A 77 -1.58 3.58 1.72
C SER A 77 -2.13 4.79 2.45
N TRP A 78 -1.41 5.91 2.47
CA TRP A 78 -1.88 7.13 3.10
C TRP A 78 -3.15 7.68 2.42
N MET A 79 -3.13 7.80 1.09
CA MET A 79 -4.25 8.32 0.30
C MET A 79 -5.51 7.45 0.44
N LEU A 80 -5.35 6.14 0.61
CA LEU A 80 -6.46 5.24 0.82
C LEU A 80 -6.98 5.31 2.26
N ALA A 81 -6.08 5.36 3.25
CA ALA A 81 -6.40 5.28 4.68
C ALA A 81 -6.85 6.60 5.32
N SER A 82 -6.67 7.73 4.63
CA SER A 82 -6.87 9.09 5.16
C SER A 82 -8.21 9.27 5.88
N ALA A 83 -8.18 9.97 7.00
CA ALA A 83 -9.37 10.24 7.82
C ALA A 83 -10.44 11.02 7.04
N LYS A 84 -10.02 11.95 6.18
CA LYS A 84 -10.90 12.68 5.26
C LYS A 84 -10.78 12.13 3.85
N LYS A 85 -11.82 12.37 3.04
CA LYS A 85 -11.82 12.00 1.62
C LYS A 85 -10.65 12.70 0.93
N PHE A 86 -9.78 11.92 0.30
CA PHE A 86 -8.67 12.43 -0.50
C PHE A 86 -9.19 13.31 -1.67
N PRO A 87 -8.61 14.49 -1.92
CA PRO A 87 -9.14 15.52 -2.84
C PRO A 87 -8.81 15.20 -4.30
N THR A 88 -9.38 14.13 -4.84
CA THR A 88 -9.09 13.67 -6.22
C THR A 88 -9.61 14.63 -7.29
N ASP A 89 -10.75 15.27 -7.05
CA ASP A 89 -11.44 16.14 -8.01
C ASP A 89 -10.71 17.47 -8.23
N GLY A 90 -10.34 18.16 -7.14
CA GLY A 90 -9.53 19.38 -7.20
C GLY A 90 -8.17 19.11 -7.84
N PHE A 91 -7.51 18.00 -7.46
CA PHE A 91 -6.27 17.59 -8.09
C PHE A 91 -6.38 17.42 -9.61
N LEU A 92 -7.40 16.71 -10.10
CA LEU A 92 -7.60 16.51 -11.54
C LEU A 92 -7.99 17.78 -12.28
N THR A 93 -8.75 18.68 -11.63
CA THR A 93 -9.08 19.98 -12.21
C THR A 93 -7.81 20.78 -12.51
N GLU A 94 -6.86 20.80 -11.57
CA GLU A 94 -5.62 21.57 -11.72
C GLU A 94 -4.55 20.85 -12.56
N ASN A 95 -4.55 19.50 -12.57
CA ASN A 95 -3.44 18.71 -13.13
C ASN A 95 -3.81 17.82 -14.32
N GLY A 96 -5.10 17.70 -14.67
CA GLY A 96 -5.60 16.81 -15.71
C GLY A 96 -5.35 17.31 -17.12
N GLY A 97 -5.56 18.62 -17.34
CA GLY A 97 -5.34 19.27 -18.63
C GLY A 97 -6.15 18.64 -19.79
N PRO A 98 -5.71 18.80 -21.05
CA PRO A 98 -6.46 18.35 -22.22
C PRO A 98 -6.65 16.83 -22.29
N ASP A 99 -5.74 16.05 -21.71
CA ASP A 99 -5.85 14.59 -21.66
C ASP A 99 -7.07 14.15 -20.82
N LEU A 100 -7.39 14.88 -19.75
CA LEU A 100 -8.57 14.60 -18.93
C LEU A 100 -9.86 14.89 -19.70
N ASP A 101 -9.90 16.00 -20.43
CA ASP A 101 -11.05 16.36 -21.27
C ASP A 101 -11.24 15.35 -22.41
N ALA A 102 -10.15 14.94 -23.05
CA ALA A 102 -10.15 13.89 -24.06
C ALA A 102 -10.66 12.56 -23.47
N MET A 103 -10.19 12.16 -22.29
CA MET A 103 -10.68 10.96 -21.59
C MET A 103 -12.19 11.04 -21.30
N ARG A 104 -12.68 12.20 -20.85
CA ARG A 104 -14.11 12.44 -20.56
C ARG A 104 -14.98 12.45 -21.81
N SER A 105 -14.40 12.75 -22.97
CA SER A 105 -15.10 12.70 -24.27
C SER A 105 -15.23 11.28 -24.85
N LEU A 106 -14.52 10.29 -24.30
CA LEU A 106 -14.61 8.91 -24.74
C LEU A 106 -16.02 8.34 -24.47
N ARG A 107 -16.57 7.63 -25.45
CA ARG A 107 -17.86 6.94 -25.33
C ARG A 107 -17.91 5.98 -24.14
N ALA A 108 -16.81 5.25 -23.91
CA ALA A 108 -16.67 4.35 -22.77
C ALA A 108 -16.74 5.06 -21.41
N TYR A 109 -16.42 6.36 -21.34
CA TYR A 109 -16.60 7.18 -20.15
C TYR A 109 -18.06 7.66 -20.02
N SER A 110 -18.64 8.17 -21.10
CA SER A 110 -19.98 8.79 -21.07
C SER A 110 -21.13 7.80 -20.86
N GLU A 111 -20.99 6.55 -21.28
CA GLU A 111 -22.07 5.54 -21.23
C GLU A 111 -22.15 4.77 -19.90
N VAL A 112 -21.18 4.93 -19.01
CA VAL A 112 -21.18 4.26 -17.70
C VAL A 112 -21.87 5.09 -16.62
N LEU A 113 -22.25 4.43 -15.52
CA LEU A 113 -22.85 5.11 -14.37
C LEU A 113 -21.89 6.16 -13.76
N PRO A 114 -22.40 7.32 -13.28
CA PRO A 114 -21.57 8.38 -12.67
C PRO A 114 -20.67 7.92 -11.51
N ARG A 115 -21.06 6.84 -10.83
CA ARG A 115 -20.24 6.23 -9.78
C ARG A 115 -18.95 5.63 -10.34
N LEU A 116 -19.01 4.94 -11.47
CA LEU A 116 -17.86 4.30 -12.11
C LEU A 116 -16.90 5.36 -12.66
N GLN A 117 -17.44 6.44 -13.24
CA GLN A 117 -16.67 7.62 -13.65
C GLN A 117 -15.85 8.19 -12.49
N ARG A 118 -16.50 8.47 -11.35
CA ARG A 118 -15.81 8.97 -10.13
C ARG A 118 -14.78 8.00 -9.60
N ASP A 119 -15.04 6.69 -9.66
CA ASP A 119 -14.09 5.67 -9.21
C ASP A 119 -12.85 5.63 -10.12
N ALA A 120 -13.02 5.75 -11.45
CA ALA A 120 -11.93 5.82 -12.42
C ALA A 120 -11.10 7.10 -12.24
N GLU A 121 -11.73 8.26 -12.14
CA GLU A 121 -11.04 9.53 -11.89
C GLU A 121 -10.32 9.54 -10.54
N ALA A 122 -10.94 9.00 -9.49
CA ALA A 122 -10.28 8.89 -8.20
C ALA A 122 -9.04 7.98 -8.23
N GLY A 123 -9.07 6.90 -9.03
CA GLY A 123 -7.90 6.07 -9.29
C GLY A 123 -6.81 6.85 -10.04
N LEU A 124 -7.20 7.55 -11.11
CA LEU A 124 -6.29 8.34 -11.95
C LEU A 124 -5.56 9.40 -11.13
N ALA A 125 -6.30 10.17 -10.32
CA ALA A 125 -5.74 11.19 -9.45
C ALA A 125 -4.68 10.63 -8.51
N ARG A 126 -4.96 9.49 -7.85
CA ARG A 126 -4.01 8.85 -6.93
C ARG A 126 -2.75 8.38 -7.66
N VAL A 127 -2.91 7.79 -8.84
CA VAL A 127 -1.76 7.35 -9.66
C VAL A 127 -0.90 8.55 -10.05
N MET A 128 -1.50 9.63 -10.54
CA MET A 128 -0.81 10.87 -10.90
C MET A 128 -0.10 11.51 -9.69
N VAL A 129 -0.75 11.56 -8.53
CA VAL A 129 -0.16 12.07 -7.28
C VAL A 129 1.08 11.25 -6.91
N ARG A 130 0.95 9.92 -6.83
CA ARG A 130 2.05 9.08 -6.33
C ARG A 130 3.23 9.07 -7.30
N THR A 131 2.97 8.94 -8.60
CA THR A 131 4.02 8.83 -9.61
C THR A 131 4.62 10.18 -10.00
N GLY A 132 3.87 11.27 -9.80
CA GLY A 132 4.22 12.58 -10.34
C GLY A 132 4.07 12.68 -11.86
N LYS A 133 3.50 11.67 -12.52
CA LYS A 133 3.31 11.63 -13.98
C LYS A 133 2.11 12.48 -14.42
N ARG A 134 2.13 12.88 -15.69
CA ARG A 134 0.94 13.36 -16.43
C ARG A 134 0.19 12.16 -17.01
N ILE A 135 -1.07 12.34 -17.42
CA ILE A 135 -1.91 11.25 -17.95
C ILE A 135 -1.20 10.55 -19.12
N ALA A 136 -0.67 11.31 -20.09
CA ALA A 136 0.13 10.79 -21.21
C ALA A 136 1.35 9.92 -20.83
N GLN A 137 1.88 10.05 -19.60
CA GLN A 137 3.09 9.36 -19.14
C GLN A 137 2.78 8.11 -18.29
N ILE A 138 1.52 7.89 -17.93
CA ILE A 138 1.11 6.73 -17.14
C ILE A 138 1.27 5.48 -17.98
N ASN A 139 1.91 4.46 -17.40
CA ASN A 139 2.02 3.15 -18.02
C ASN A 139 1.22 2.11 -17.23
N GLY A 140 1.07 0.91 -17.80
CA GLY A 140 0.29 -0.14 -17.15
C GLY A 140 0.92 -0.67 -15.85
N ASP A 141 2.22 -0.55 -15.62
CA ASP A 141 2.85 -0.98 -14.36
C ASP A 141 2.43 -0.04 -13.21
N ASP A 142 2.29 1.26 -13.46
CA ASP A 142 1.78 2.23 -12.48
C ASP A 142 0.39 1.84 -11.98
N LEU A 143 -0.51 1.50 -12.92
CA LEU A 143 -1.91 1.19 -12.63
C LEU A 143 -2.08 -0.20 -12.00
N LEU A 144 -1.29 -1.19 -12.43
CA LEU A 144 -1.29 -2.51 -11.79
C LEU A 144 -0.81 -2.44 -10.35
N TYR A 145 0.30 -1.74 -10.09
CA TYR A 145 0.79 -1.57 -8.74
C TYR A 145 -0.24 -0.87 -7.85
N TYR A 146 -0.91 0.17 -8.36
CA TYR A 146 -2.02 0.80 -7.64
C TYR A 146 -3.15 -0.19 -7.31
N ALA A 147 -3.58 -1.01 -8.28
CA ALA A 147 -4.64 -2.01 -8.07
C ALA A 147 -4.25 -3.13 -7.09
N ASP A 148 -2.95 -3.45 -6.96
CA ASP A 148 -2.44 -4.36 -5.94
C ASP A 148 -2.45 -3.71 -4.54
N VAL A 149 -2.09 -2.43 -4.43
CA VAL A 149 -2.20 -1.71 -3.16
C VAL A 149 -3.67 -1.59 -2.71
N VAL A 150 -4.61 -1.32 -3.62
CA VAL A 150 -6.05 -1.30 -3.29
C VAL A 150 -6.53 -2.66 -2.77
N LYS A 151 -6.10 -3.76 -3.39
CA LYS A 151 -6.43 -5.12 -2.94
C LYS A 151 -5.88 -5.41 -1.54
N THR A 152 -4.62 -5.07 -1.30
CA THR A 152 -3.97 -5.31 0.01
C THR A 152 -4.53 -4.42 1.12
N SER A 153 -5.10 -3.26 0.80
CA SER A 153 -5.81 -2.40 1.76
C SER A 153 -7.19 -2.95 2.18
N GLY A 154 -7.63 -4.08 1.61
CA GLY A 154 -8.97 -4.65 1.86
C GLY A 154 -10.11 -3.90 1.20
N ARG A 155 -9.80 -2.97 0.27
CA ARG A 155 -10.80 -2.31 -0.57
C ARG A 155 -11.11 -3.16 -1.79
N GLN A 156 -12.31 -2.97 -2.33
CA GLN A 156 -12.68 -3.56 -3.61
C GLN A 156 -11.98 -2.82 -4.74
N ARG A 157 -11.45 -3.57 -5.70
CA ARG A 157 -10.83 -3.04 -6.92
C ARG A 157 -11.87 -2.33 -7.79
N ARG A 158 -11.54 -1.15 -8.29
CA ARG A 158 -12.41 -0.33 -9.16
C ARG A 158 -11.69 0.24 -10.38
N GLU A 159 -10.49 -0.24 -10.65
CA GLU A 159 -9.55 0.32 -11.63
C GLU A 159 -9.83 -0.17 -13.07
N HIS A 160 -10.84 -1.02 -13.27
CA HIS A 160 -11.18 -1.63 -14.56
C HIS A 160 -11.51 -0.57 -15.63
N LEU A 161 -12.44 0.33 -15.33
CA LEU A 161 -12.81 1.40 -16.26
C LEU A 161 -11.62 2.32 -16.55
N LEU A 162 -10.85 2.68 -15.52
CA LEU A 162 -9.67 3.53 -15.70
C LEU A 162 -8.66 2.90 -16.67
N TRP A 163 -8.40 1.60 -16.54
CA TRP A 163 -7.52 0.88 -17.45
C TRP A 163 -8.01 0.98 -18.90
N GLU A 164 -9.28 0.65 -19.14
CA GLU A 164 -9.88 0.66 -20.47
C GLU A 164 -9.89 2.07 -21.09
N LEU A 165 -10.14 3.09 -20.28
CA LEU A 165 -10.06 4.50 -20.72
C LEU A 165 -8.64 4.88 -21.13
N LEU A 166 -7.61 4.49 -20.37
CA LEU A 166 -6.22 4.80 -20.72
C LEU A 166 -5.69 3.99 -21.91
N VAL A 167 -6.26 2.80 -22.18
CA VAL A 167 -6.00 2.06 -23.43
C VAL A 167 -6.55 2.84 -24.61
N GLN A 168 -7.81 3.28 -24.54
CA GLN A 168 -8.46 4.05 -25.62
C GLN A 168 -7.85 5.45 -25.81
N LEU A 169 -7.45 6.10 -24.71
CA LEU A 169 -6.82 7.42 -24.74
C LEU A 169 -5.41 7.38 -25.35
N GLY A 170 -4.70 6.24 -25.26
CA GLY A 170 -3.38 6.05 -25.86
C GLY A 170 -2.26 5.60 -24.92
N PRO A 171 -2.14 6.09 -23.67
CA PRO A 171 -0.98 5.76 -22.81
C PRO A 171 -0.81 4.25 -22.52
N LEU A 172 -1.90 3.48 -22.60
CA LEU A 172 -1.88 2.02 -22.48
C LEU A 172 -2.25 1.30 -23.79
N ALA A 173 -2.18 1.95 -24.95
CA ALA A 173 -2.59 1.36 -26.23
C ALA A 173 -1.82 0.08 -26.61
N GLY A 174 -0.58 -0.07 -26.14
CA GLY A 174 0.24 -1.27 -26.33
C GLY A 174 0.02 -2.38 -25.29
N GLU A 175 -0.83 -2.17 -24.29
CA GLU A 175 -1.14 -3.13 -23.24
C GLU A 175 -2.43 -3.91 -23.57
N ALA A 176 -2.77 -4.93 -22.78
CA ALA A 176 -4.00 -5.69 -22.99
C ALA A 176 -5.25 -4.81 -22.85
N ALA A 177 -6.29 -5.06 -23.66
CA ALA A 177 -7.48 -4.21 -23.73
C ALA A 177 -8.24 -4.03 -22.41
N THR A 178 -8.18 -5.01 -21.50
CA THR A 178 -8.83 -4.93 -20.18
C THR A 178 -7.84 -5.22 -19.06
N LEU A 179 -8.09 -4.65 -17.88
CA LEU A 179 -7.28 -4.89 -16.69
C LEU A 179 -7.21 -6.38 -16.32
N ARG A 180 -8.30 -7.12 -16.55
CA ARG A 180 -8.35 -8.58 -16.30
C ARG A 180 -7.47 -9.35 -17.28
N ALA A 181 -7.52 -8.98 -18.56
CA ALA A 181 -6.64 -9.56 -19.57
C ALA A 181 -5.18 -9.19 -19.28
N ALA A 182 -4.91 -7.97 -18.81
CA ALA A 182 -3.58 -7.54 -18.41
C ALA A 182 -3.05 -8.38 -17.24
N TRP A 183 -3.84 -8.65 -16.20
CA TRP A 183 -3.42 -9.58 -15.14
C TRP A 183 -3.18 -11.00 -15.65
N SER A 184 -4.01 -11.48 -16.58
CA SER A 184 -3.89 -12.83 -17.13
C SER A 184 -2.66 -12.97 -18.04
N ALA A 185 -2.40 -11.97 -18.89
CA ALA A 185 -1.27 -11.91 -19.81
C ALA A 185 0.05 -11.59 -19.10
N ARG A 186 0.04 -10.66 -18.12
CA ARG A 186 1.23 -10.32 -17.32
C ARG A 186 1.61 -11.39 -16.32
N GLY A 187 0.66 -12.20 -15.84
CA GLY A 187 0.96 -13.41 -15.06
C GLY A 187 1.94 -14.36 -15.77
N ASN A 188 1.98 -14.31 -17.11
CA ASN A 188 2.89 -15.10 -17.94
C ASN A 188 4.07 -14.31 -18.53
N SER A 189 4.02 -12.96 -18.63
CA SER A 189 4.99 -12.17 -19.43
C SER A 189 5.76 -11.04 -18.69
N ARG A 190 5.44 -10.70 -17.43
CA ARG A 190 6.24 -9.76 -16.60
C ARG A 190 6.28 -10.23 -15.15
N GLN A 191 7.01 -11.31 -14.90
CA GLN A 191 7.51 -11.52 -13.55
C GLN A 191 8.51 -10.41 -13.26
N HIS A 192 8.17 -9.47 -12.36
CA HIS A 192 9.13 -8.45 -11.92
C HIS A 192 10.39 -9.15 -11.41
N SER A 193 11.57 -8.59 -11.74
CA SER A 193 12.78 -9.02 -11.06
C SER A 193 12.61 -8.86 -9.55
N THR A 194 13.25 -9.73 -8.80
CA THR A 194 13.37 -9.69 -7.34
C THR A 194 13.79 -8.30 -6.83
N ALA A 195 14.75 -7.66 -7.51
CA ALA A 195 15.14 -6.26 -7.30
C ALA A 195 13.93 -5.31 -7.31
N THR A 196 13.12 -5.35 -8.37
CA THR A 196 11.92 -4.52 -8.50
C THR A 196 10.86 -4.83 -7.42
N LEU A 197 10.73 -6.11 -7.03
CA LEU A 197 9.80 -6.51 -5.97
C LEU A 197 10.19 -5.93 -4.60
N VAL A 198 11.50 -5.72 -4.37
CA VAL A 198 12.03 -5.10 -3.14
C VAL A 198 11.99 -3.57 -3.23
N ASP A 199 12.44 -2.99 -4.35
CA ASP A 199 12.60 -1.54 -4.54
C ASP A 199 11.28 -0.77 -4.51
N ARG A 200 10.16 -1.41 -4.87
CA ARG A 200 8.84 -0.78 -4.94
C ARG A 200 8.30 -0.21 -3.63
N TYR A 201 9.00 -0.42 -2.51
CA TYR A 201 8.66 0.15 -1.21
C TYR A 201 9.57 1.31 -0.77
N GLY A 202 10.52 1.72 -1.62
CA GLY A 202 11.44 2.82 -1.32
C GLY A 202 12.45 2.48 -0.23
N ILE A 203 12.90 1.22 -0.17
CA ILE A 203 13.98 0.79 0.72
C ILE A 203 15.29 1.41 0.20
N PRO A 204 16.04 2.16 1.03
CA PRO A 204 17.33 2.70 0.61
C PRO A 204 18.30 1.57 0.20
N SER A 205 19.17 1.87 -0.77
CA SER A 205 20.29 1.00 -1.13
C SER A 205 21.10 0.68 0.13
N SER A 206 21.13 -0.60 0.49
CA SER A 206 21.72 -1.11 1.74
C SER A 206 22.03 -2.59 1.57
N GLY A 207 22.98 -3.12 2.36
CA GLY A 207 23.35 -4.53 2.25
C GLY A 207 22.17 -5.48 2.53
N VAL A 208 21.24 -5.12 3.43
CA VAL A 208 20.04 -5.93 3.65
C VAL A 208 19.05 -5.84 2.48
N ARG A 209 18.97 -4.70 1.77
CA ARG A 209 18.19 -4.61 0.52
C ARG A 209 18.73 -5.60 -0.50
N ASP A 210 20.05 -5.64 -0.69
CA ASP A 210 20.69 -6.54 -1.65
C ASP A 210 20.54 -8.01 -1.22
N LEU A 211 20.68 -8.30 0.07
CA LEU A 211 20.38 -9.61 0.64
C LEU A 211 18.94 -10.07 0.33
N LEU A 212 17.95 -9.19 0.48
CA LEU A 212 16.56 -9.55 0.19
C LEU A 212 16.34 -9.87 -1.29
N VAL A 213 17.05 -9.19 -2.18
CA VAL A 213 17.03 -9.47 -3.62
C VAL A 213 17.64 -10.85 -3.88
N ASP A 214 18.84 -11.09 -3.37
CA ASP A 214 19.55 -12.36 -3.51
C ASP A 214 18.75 -13.55 -2.98
N TYR A 215 18.15 -13.38 -1.78
CA TYR A 215 17.30 -14.40 -1.17
C TYR A 215 16.08 -14.72 -2.02
N LEU A 216 15.43 -13.69 -2.58
CA LEU A 216 14.29 -13.90 -3.46
C LEU A 216 14.69 -14.59 -4.77
N ASP A 217 15.88 -14.32 -5.30
CA ASP A 217 16.38 -14.99 -6.51
C ASP A 217 16.69 -16.46 -6.26
N GLU A 218 17.20 -16.78 -5.07
CA GLU A 218 17.50 -18.17 -4.67
C GLU A 218 16.22 -19.02 -4.56
N ILE A 219 15.14 -18.48 -3.98
CA ILE A 219 13.88 -19.24 -3.82
C ILE A 219 12.97 -19.22 -5.05
N ARG A 220 13.20 -18.30 -5.98
CA ARG A 220 12.34 -18.07 -7.16
C ARG A 220 12.12 -19.35 -8.00
N PRO A 221 13.12 -20.19 -8.29
CA PRO A 221 12.91 -21.40 -9.10
C PRO A 221 11.95 -22.42 -8.44
N GLY A 222 11.80 -22.38 -7.12
CA GLY A 222 11.00 -23.34 -6.35
C GLY A 222 9.53 -22.95 -6.11
N MET A 223 9.06 -21.81 -6.62
CA MET A 223 7.68 -21.35 -6.38
C MET A 223 7.06 -20.57 -7.53
N ASP A 224 5.73 -20.52 -7.54
CA ASP A 224 5.01 -19.65 -8.49
C ASP A 224 5.21 -18.16 -8.16
N TYR A 225 5.07 -17.31 -9.17
CA TYR A 225 5.33 -15.88 -9.04
C TYR A 225 4.42 -15.18 -8.01
N SER A 226 3.16 -15.61 -7.87
CA SER A 226 2.24 -15.00 -6.90
C SER A 226 2.66 -15.30 -5.45
N SER A 227 3.20 -16.50 -5.23
CA SER A 227 3.84 -16.87 -3.97
C SER A 227 5.09 -16.04 -3.71
N LEU A 228 5.97 -15.89 -4.72
CA LEU A 228 7.20 -15.09 -4.64
C LEU A 228 6.89 -13.61 -4.31
N GLU A 229 5.95 -13.01 -5.03
CA GLU A 229 5.51 -11.63 -4.79
C GLU A 229 4.97 -11.46 -3.36
N GLY A 230 4.19 -12.44 -2.89
CA GLY A 230 3.71 -12.45 -1.52
C GLY A 230 4.86 -12.51 -0.51
N VAL A 231 5.90 -13.30 -0.75
CA VAL A 231 7.10 -13.37 0.10
C VAL A 231 7.83 -12.03 0.09
N ALA A 232 8.07 -11.46 -1.09
CA ALA A 232 8.74 -10.16 -1.23
C ALA A 232 7.99 -9.04 -0.48
N TYR A 233 6.65 -8.98 -0.57
CA TYR A 233 5.86 -8.02 0.21
C TYR A 233 6.03 -8.18 1.72
N ARG A 234 6.08 -9.42 2.23
CA ARG A 234 6.23 -9.66 3.67
C ARG A 234 7.62 -9.30 4.17
N LEU A 235 8.65 -9.62 3.41
CA LEU A 235 10.04 -9.36 3.79
C LEU A 235 10.43 -7.89 3.59
N ALA A 236 10.16 -7.33 2.43
CA ALA A 236 10.57 -5.97 2.11
C ALA A 236 9.67 -4.93 2.80
N ARG A 237 8.34 -4.99 2.61
CA ARG A 237 7.43 -3.95 3.10
C ARG A 237 7.04 -4.11 4.56
N LEU A 238 6.66 -5.32 4.98
CA LEU A 238 6.10 -5.53 6.32
C LEU A 238 7.16 -5.81 7.38
N PHE A 239 8.37 -6.20 6.98
CA PHE A 239 9.47 -6.49 7.88
C PHE A 239 10.56 -5.42 7.77
N TRP A 240 11.38 -5.44 6.71
CA TRP A 240 12.58 -4.62 6.67
C TRP A 240 12.29 -3.11 6.64
N TRP A 241 11.39 -2.66 5.76
CA TRP A 241 11.01 -1.25 5.71
C TRP A 241 10.41 -0.76 7.03
N GLU A 242 9.60 -1.57 7.72
CA GLU A 242 9.05 -1.18 9.03
C GLU A 242 10.16 -1.06 10.10
N LEU A 243 11.19 -1.90 10.05
CA LEU A 243 12.34 -1.81 10.94
C LEU A 243 13.15 -0.55 10.69
N THR A 244 13.40 -0.18 9.44
CA THR A 244 14.12 1.07 9.11
C THR A 244 13.33 2.31 9.51
N GLN A 245 12.00 2.25 9.53
CA GLN A 245 11.18 3.35 10.07
C GLN A 245 11.24 3.46 11.60
N LEU A 246 11.50 2.35 12.30
CA LEU A 246 11.58 2.31 13.76
C LEU A 246 12.99 2.61 14.27
N ASN A 247 14.00 2.14 13.55
CA ASN A 247 15.42 2.39 13.81
C ASN A 247 16.14 2.65 12.47
N PRO A 248 16.30 3.92 12.05
CA PRO A 248 16.98 4.27 10.80
C PRO A 248 18.44 3.82 10.72
N GLU A 249 19.10 3.60 11.86
CA GLU A 249 20.49 3.14 11.93
C GLU A 249 20.63 1.61 11.77
N GLN A 250 19.51 0.88 11.75
CA GLN A 250 19.53 -0.57 11.58
C GLN A 250 20.08 -0.94 10.20
N SER A 251 21.21 -1.64 10.19
CA SER A 251 21.95 -1.99 8.97
C SER A 251 22.10 -3.49 8.72
N ASP A 252 21.75 -4.34 9.70
CA ASP A 252 21.85 -5.79 9.62
C ASP A 252 20.59 -6.52 10.13
N LEU A 253 20.61 -7.86 10.11
CA LEU A 253 19.53 -8.71 10.60
C LEU A 253 19.60 -9.03 12.11
N ARG A 254 20.58 -8.48 12.84
CA ARG A 254 20.73 -8.67 14.30
C ARG A 254 19.90 -7.61 15.01
N LEU A 255 18.63 -7.95 15.25
CA LEU A 255 17.66 -7.00 15.79
C LEU A 255 17.67 -6.95 17.31
N ASP A 256 17.60 -5.74 17.87
CA ASP A 256 17.38 -5.52 19.30
C ASP A 256 15.98 -6.02 19.73
N PRO A 257 15.82 -6.67 20.90
CA PRO A 257 14.52 -7.17 21.37
C PRO A 257 13.43 -6.10 21.49
N GLN A 258 13.77 -4.85 21.80
CA GLN A 258 12.82 -3.74 21.88
C GLN A 258 12.34 -3.37 20.48
N LEU A 259 13.25 -3.28 19.51
CA LEU A 259 12.92 -3.03 18.10
C LEU A 259 11.98 -4.12 17.54
N VAL A 260 12.26 -5.39 17.85
CA VAL A 260 11.39 -6.53 17.47
C VAL A 260 10.01 -6.42 18.11
N THR A 261 9.91 -5.92 19.34
CA THR A 261 8.63 -5.74 20.03
C THR A 261 7.82 -4.61 19.39
N ALA A 262 8.44 -3.45 19.17
CA ALA A 262 7.81 -2.32 18.49
C ALA A 262 7.34 -2.68 17.07
N TRP A 263 8.17 -3.41 16.31
CA TRP A 263 7.78 -3.91 14.99
C TRP A 263 6.54 -4.82 15.04
N ARG A 264 6.47 -5.75 16.00
CA ARG A 264 5.32 -6.66 16.15
C ARG A 264 4.04 -5.92 16.52
N GLU A 265 4.13 -4.91 17.37
CA GLU A 265 2.99 -4.07 17.74
C GLU A 265 2.43 -3.32 16.52
N ARG A 266 3.30 -2.74 15.69
CA ARG A 266 2.87 -2.12 14.42
C ARG A 266 2.29 -3.15 13.46
N LEU A 267 2.93 -4.32 13.34
CA LEU A 267 2.49 -5.39 12.45
C LEU A 267 1.09 -5.91 12.80
N ALA A 268 0.70 -5.90 14.08
CA ALA A 268 -0.61 -6.34 14.52
C ALA A 268 -1.75 -5.52 13.89
N LEU A 269 -1.46 -4.33 13.40
CA LEU A 269 -2.41 -3.42 12.78
C LEU A 269 -2.12 -3.27 11.27
N THR A 270 -3.20 -2.97 10.55
CA THR A 270 -3.13 -2.45 9.18
C THR A 270 -2.86 -0.94 9.23
N THR A 271 -2.51 -0.34 8.10
CA THR A 271 -2.36 1.13 7.98
C THR A 271 -3.64 1.89 8.35
N ASP A 272 -4.80 1.22 8.30
CA ASP A 272 -6.10 1.76 8.70
C ASP A 272 -6.39 1.60 10.21
N GLY A 273 -5.45 1.06 10.99
CA GLY A 273 -5.60 0.80 12.42
C GLY A 273 -6.44 -0.44 12.77
N ARG A 274 -6.86 -1.23 11.77
CA ARG A 274 -7.62 -2.47 12.00
C ARG A 274 -6.70 -3.65 12.29
N PRO A 275 -7.12 -4.65 13.08
CA PRO A 275 -6.35 -5.87 13.30
C PRO A 275 -5.98 -6.56 11.98
N ARG A 276 -4.68 -6.79 11.78
CA ARG A 276 -4.13 -7.44 10.59
C ARG A 276 -4.50 -8.93 10.58
N ARG A 277 -4.92 -9.44 9.42
CA ARG A 277 -5.37 -10.83 9.26
C ARG A 277 -4.23 -11.80 8.90
N ASP A 278 -3.18 -11.29 8.29
CA ASP A 278 -2.07 -12.06 7.72
C ASP A 278 -0.80 -12.07 8.59
N VAL A 279 -0.86 -11.59 9.85
CA VAL A 279 0.27 -11.55 10.80
C VAL A 279 1.04 -12.88 10.85
N HIS A 280 0.31 -14.01 10.93
CA HIS A 280 0.92 -15.33 10.92
C HIS A 280 1.81 -15.58 9.69
N SER A 281 1.31 -15.23 8.50
CA SER A 281 2.05 -15.44 7.26
C SER A 281 3.32 -14.59 7.23
N VAL A 282 3.28 -13.37 7.77
CA VAL A 282 4.48 -12.52 7.89
C VAL A 282 5.50 -13.14 8.83
N LEU A 283 5.10 -13.50 10.05
CA LEU A 283 5.98 -14.12 11.04
C LEU A 283 6.62 -15.41 10.52
N PHE A 284 5.84 -16.23 9.80
CA PHE A 284 6.35 -17.47 9.20
C PHE A 284 7.36 -17.21 8.09
N THR A 285 7.10 -16.23 7.20
CA THR A 285 8.03 -15.86 6.13
C THR A 285 9.34 -15.29 6.67
N VAL A 286 9.30 -14.44 7.71
CA VAL A 286 10.51 -13.92 8.36
C VAL A 286 11.31 -15.06 8.99
N ARG A 287 10.66 -16.01 9.66
CA ARG A 287 11.35 -17.21 10.19
C ARG A 287 11.99 -18.08 9.11
N GLY A 288 11.34 -18.19 7.95
CA GLY A 288 11.87 -18.86 6.78
C GLY A 288 13.21 -18.25 6.38
N LEU A 289 13.23 -16.94 6.11
CA LEU A 289 14.44 -16.19 5.78
C LEU A 289 15.59 -16.48 6.76
N TYR A 290 15.39 -16.29 8.07
CA TYR A 290 16.47 -16.49 9.05
C TYR A 290 16.97 -17.93 9.12
N ARG A 291 16.08 -18.91 8.92
CA ARG A 291 16.47 -20.33 8.90
C ARG A 291 17.25 -20.65 7.63
N ASP A 292 16.75 -20.20 6.49
CA ASP A 292 17.31 -20.50 5.18
C ASP A 292 18.70 -19.85 5.06
N LEU A 293 18.90 -18.63 5.60
CA LEU A 293 20.23 -18.00 5.71
C LEU A 293 21.21 -18.82 6.57
N ALA A 294 20.75 -19.37 7.71
CA ALA A 294 21.60 -20.20 8.56
C ALA A 294 21.97 -21.52 7.85
N GLU A 295 21.02 -22.13 7.14
CA GLU A 295 21.23 -23.36 6.37
C GLU A 295 22.19 -23.13 5.20
N TRP A 296 21.92 -22.16 4.33
CA TRP A 296 22.74 -21.86 3.14
C TRP A 296 24.11 -21.28 3.48
N SER A 297 24.31 -20.74 4.68
CA SER A 297 25.64 -20.32 5.14
C SER A 297 26.65 -21.46 5.24
N HIS A 298 26.20 -22.71 5.32
CA HIS A 298 27.09 -23.88 5.28
C HIS A 298 27.58 -24.19 3.86
N ASP A 299 26.77 -23.89 2.85
CA ASP A 299 27.07 -24.18 1.44
C ASP A 299 27.83 -23.03 0.77
N ASP A 300 27.43 -21.78 1.02
CA ASP A 300 28.11 -20.56 0.55
C ASP A 300 28.27 -19.54 1.70
N PRO A 301 29.30 -19.70 2.54
CA PRO A 301 29.54 -18.82 3.68
C PRO A 301 29.87 -17.38 3.29
N ALA A 302 30.48 -17.16 2.12
CA ALA A 302 30.88 -15.83 1.67
C ALA A 302 29.65 -14.97 1.32
N ARG A 303 28.64 -15.59 0.71
CA ARG A 303 27.38 -14.93 0.34
C ARG A 303 26.42 -14.81 1.52
N TRP A 304 26.18 -15.90 2.26
CA TRP A 304 25.11 -15.96 3.26
C TRP A 304 25.58 -15.81 4.70
N GLY A 305 26.84 -16.18 5.00
CA GLY A 305 27.36 -16.24 6.36
C GLY A 305 27.36 -14.90 7.09
N VAL A 306 27.64 -13.79 6.39
CA VAL A 306 27.64 -12.44 6.97
C VAL A 306 26.25 -12.00 7.46
N TRP A 307 25.18 -12.62 6.96
CA TRP A 307 23.79 -12.27 7.27
C TRP A 307 23.17 -13.14 8.35
N VAL A 308 23.88 -14.16 8.84
CA VAL A 308 23.36 -15.09 9.86
C VAL A 308 23.15 -14.35 11.19
N ALA A 309 21.92 -14.38 11.68
CA ALA A 309 21.51 -13.69 12.89
C ALA A 309 20.49 -14.49 13.72
N PRO A 310 20.33 -14.20 15.02
CA PRO A 310 19.28 -14.80 15.83
C PRO A 310 17.89 -14.43 15.29
N CYS A 311 17.03 -15.43 15.09
CA CYS A 311 15.68 -15.21 14.58
C CYS A 311 14.83 -14.39 15.57
N PRO A 312 14.29 -13.22 15.17
CA PRO A 312 13.54 -12.31 16.05
C PRO A 312 12.16 -12.85 16.44
N VAL A 313 11.65 -13.82 15.69
CA VAL A 313 10.34 -14.43 15.94
C VAL A 313 10.55 -15.76 16.65
N SER A 314 10.06 -15.90 17.89
CA SER A 314 10.14 -17.17 18.62
C SER A 314 9.23 -18.27 18.03
N ARG A 315 9.53 -19.54 18.33
CA ARG A 315 8.71 -20.69 17.90
C ARG A 315 7.29 -20.65 18.51
N THR A 316 7.16 -20.22 19.76
CA THR A 316 5.87 -20.09 20.47
C THR A 316 4.96 -19.06 19.81
N LEU A 317 5.50 -17.88 19.48
CA LEU A 317 4.74 -16.80 18.83
C LEU A 317 4.16 -17.23 17.47
N SER A 318 4.93 -17.99 16.69
CA SER A 318 4.45 -18.50 15.41
C SER A 318 3.32 -19.52 15.57
N ARG A 319 3.42 -20.40 16.57
CA ARG A 319 2.38 -21.40 16.89
C ARG A 319 1.10 -20.74 17.38
N GLU A 320 1.21 -19.69 18.20
CA GLU A 320 0.06 -18.91 18.68
C GLU A 320 -0.68 -18.22 17.53
N ALA A 321 0.06 -17.56 16.63
CA ALA A 321 -0.52 -16.96 15.44
C ALA A 321 -1.22 -18.00 14.53
N ALA A 322 -0.64 -19.21 14.40
CA ALA A 322 -1.22 -20.31 13.64
C ALA A 322 -2.52 -20.82 14.30
N LYS A 323 -2.55 -20.90 15.64
CA LYS A 323 -3.73 -21.28 16.40
C LYS A 323 -4.84 -20.24 16.25
N ALA A 324 -4.51 -18.95 16.33
CA ALA A 324 -5.47 -17.86 16.13
C ALA A 324 -6.08 -17.87 14.72
N LYS A 325 -5.28 -18.10 13.67
CA LYS A 325 -5.76 -18.26 12.29
C LYS A 325 -6.73 -19.44 12.15
N ARG A 326 -6.40 -20.59 12.74
CA ARG A 326 -7.26 -21.79 12.74
C ARG A 326 -8.60 -21.54 13.43
N ARG A 327 -8.60 -20.88 14.59
CA ARG A 327 -9.84 -20.48 15.28
C ARG A 327 -10.71 -19.58 14.41
N LYS A 328 -10.15 -18.50 13.85
CA LYS A 328 -10.90 -17.61 12.95
C LYS A 328 -11.50 -18.33 11.73
N ARG A 329 -10.77 -19.28 11.14
CA ARG A 329 -11.26 -20.10 10.02
C ARG A 329 -12.39 -21.04 10.48
N ALA A 330 -12.27 -21.65 11.66
CA ALA A 330 -13.31 -22.48 12.24
C ALA A 330 -14.59 -21.67 12.54
N ASP A 331 -14.44 -20.47 13.13
CA ASP A 331 -15.56 -19.56 13.44
C ASP A 331 -16.28 -19.07 12.17
N MET A 332 -15.54 -18.87 11.07
CA MET A 332 -16.12 -18.52 9.78
C MET A 332 -16.89 -19.72 9.19
N HIS A 333 -16.31 -20.92 9.21
CA HIS A 333 -16.97 -22.13 8.73
C HIS A 333 -18.17 -22.56 9.59
N SER A 334 -18.21 -22.23 10.89
CA SER A 334 -19.38 -22.45 11.74
C SER A 334 -20.49 -21.45 11.44
N ARG A 335 -20.17 -20.17 11.21
CA ARG A 335 -21.15 -19.15 10.79
C ARG A 335 -21.78 -19.48 9.44
N THR A 336 -20.99 -19.87 8.44
CA THR A 336 -21.53 -20.26 7.12
C THR A 336 -22.38 -21.53 7.22
N ARG A 337 -22.01 -22.50 8.06
CA ARG A 337 -22.87 -23.67 8.32
C ARG A 337 -24.17 -23.31 9.04
N GLY A 338 -24.14 -22.35 9.97
CA GLY A 338 -25.33 -21.84 10.64
C GLY A 338 -26.28 -21.11 9.67
N GLU A 339 -25.77 -20.26 8.79
CA GLU A 339 -26.59 -19.55 7.79
C GLU A 339 -27.21 -20.51 6.76
N VAL A 340 -26.48 -21.53 6.31
CA VAL A 340 -27.01 -22.57 5.41
C VAL A 340 -28.06 -23.45 6.12
N ALA A 341 -27.86 -23.78 7.40
CA ALA A 341 -28.84 -24.53 8.18
C ALA A 341 -30.14 -23.72 8.42
N VAL A 342 -30.02 -22.42 8.72
CA VAL A 342 -31.18 -21.53 8.90
C VAL A 342 -31.92 -21.29 7.57
N ALA A 343 -31.21 -21.20 6.45
CA ALA A 343 -31.83 -21.11 5.13
C ALA A 343 -32.59 -22.41 4.74
N GLY A 344 -32.05 -23.57 5.12
CA GLY A 344 -32.72 -24.86 4.94
C GLY A 344 -33.98 -25.01 5.80
N ASP A 345 -33.94 -24.57 7.05
CA ASP A 345 -35.10 -24.61 7.96
C ASP A 345 -36.24 -23.67 7.53
N LEU A 346 -35.92 -22.52 6.92
CA LEU A 346 -36.91 -21.59 6.38
C LEU A 346 -37.59 -22.14 5.11
N GLN A 347 -36.87 -22.90 4.27
CA GLN A 347 -37.46 -23.61 3.14
C GLN A 347 -38.37 -24.76 3.58
N HIS A 348 -38.01 -25.47 4.67
CA HIS A 348 -38.82 -26.58 5.16
C HIS A 348 -40.12 -26.13 5.85
N ARG A 349 -40.10 -24.98 6.53
CA ARG A 349 -41.30 -24.37 7.16
C ARG A 349 -42.25 -23.69 6.18
N GLY A 350 -41.79 -23.33 4.98
CA GLY A 350 -42.64 -22.75 3.93
C GLY A 350 -43.48 -23.79 3.15
N GLN A 351 -43.18 -25.08 3.27
CA GLN A 351 -43.93 -26.16 2.61
C GLN A 351 -44.95 -26.85 3.53
N THR A 352 -44.98 -26.50 4.81
CA THR A 352 -45.94 -27.02 5.79
C THR A 352 -46.74 -25.87 6.40
N GLY A 353 -47.62 -25.28 5.60
CA GLY A 353 -48.70 -24.41 6.07
C GLY A 353 -50.00 -24.89 5.43
N PRO A 354 -51.08 -25.12 6.20
CA PRO A 354 -52.32 -25.73 5.73
C PRO A 354 -53.09 -24.87 4.72
#